data_AF-A0A3D2XF27-F1
#
_entry.id   AF-A0A3D2XF27-F1
#
_cell.length_a   1.000
_cell.length_b   1.000
_cell.length_c   1.000
_cell.angle_alpha   90.00
_cell.angle_beta   90.00
_cell.angle_gamma   90.00
#
_symmetry.space_group_name_H-M   'P 1'
#
loop_
_entity.id
_entity.type
_entity.pdbx_description
1 polymer ?
#
loop_
_entity_poly.entity_id
_entity_poly.type
_entity_poly.pdbx_seq_one_letter_code
_entity_poly.pdbx_strand_id
1 'polypeptide(L)' 'MEQDFREKQKKSYRMMRMIYDLSMAVFILGMAFILLLAEPLKIEQLMLVDPMFRYLMGSVSVLYGGFRLYRGIKRDY' A
#
# COMPACT_ATOMS: atom_id res chain seq x y z
N MET A 1 -18.75 -22.24 25.59
CA MET A 1 -18.77 -22.42 24.12
C MET A 1 -18.98 -21.10 23.36
N GLU A 2 -19.86 -20.19 23.78
CA GLU A 2 -20.10 -18.92 23.05
C GLU A 2 -18.91 -17.94 23.02
N GLN A 3 -18.11 -17.86 24.09
CA GLN A 3 -16.93 -16.99 24.12
C GLN A 3 -15.87 -17.40 23.08
N ASP A 4 -15.63 -18.70 22.93
CA ASP A 4 -14.66 -19.28 22.01
C ASP A 4 -15.01 -19.00 20.52
N PHE A 5 -16.30 -19.05 20.19
CA PHE A 5 -16.81 -18.68 18.86
C PHE A 5 -16.65 -17.17 18.58
N ARG A 6 -16.87 -16.30 19.58
CA ARG A 6 -16.65 -14.86 19.46
C ARG A 6 -15.17 -14.51 19.30
N GLU A 7 -14.28 -15.22 19.97
CA GLU A 7 -12.83 -15.00 19.85
C GLU A 7 -12.32 -15.40 18.45
N LYS A 8 -12.78 -16.53 17.91
CA LYS A 8 -12.46 -16.95 16.54
C LYS A 8 -12.91 -15.93 15.49
N GLN A 9 -14.12 -15.37 15.63
CA GLN A 9 -14.61 -14.35 14.71
C GLN A 9 -13.78 -13.05 14.79
N LYS A 10 -13.45 -12.58 16.01
CA LYS A 10 -12.59 -11.41 16.21
C LYS A 10 -11.19 -11.60 15.63
N LYS A 11 -10.63 -12.80 15.76
CA LYS A 11 -9.32 -13.15 15.21
C LYS A 11 -9.33 -13.18 13.68
N SER A 12 -10.36 -13.77 13.08
CA SER A 12 -10.54 -13.79 11.63
C SER A 12 -10.72 -12.38 11.06
N TYR A 13 -11.52 -11.54 11.73
CA TYR A 13 -11.74 -10.15 11.33
C TYR A 13 -10.46 -9.30 11.44
N ARG A 14 -9.67 -9.48 12.51
CA ARG A 14 -8.35 -8.85 12.63
C ARG A 14 -7.40 -9.29 11.51
N MET A 15 -7.42 -10.57 11.16
CA MET A 15 -6.58 -11.10 10.08
C MET A 15 -6.99 -10.54 8.72
N MET A 16 -8.29 -10.46 8.42
CA MET A 16 -8.81 -9.86 7.20
C MET A 16 -8.43 -8.38 7.10
N ARG A 17 -8.57 -7.62 8.20
CA ARG A 17 -8.20 -6.21 8.24
C ARG A 17 -6.70 -5.98 8.03
N MET A 18 -5.85 -6.84 8.62
CA MET A 18 -4.40 -6.80 8.37
C MET A 18 -4.06 -7.07 6.91
N ILE A 19 -4.65 -8.10 6.30
CA ILE A 19 -4.41 -8.43 4.90
C ILE A 19 -4.83 -7.25 4.01
N TYR A 20 -5.99 -6.64 4.27
CA TYR A 20 -6.45 -5.47 3.53
C TYR A 20 -5.49 -4.29 3.62
N ASP A 21 -5.04 -3.94 4.84
CA ASP A 21 -4.08 -2.85 5.05
C ASP A 21 -2.75 -3.12 4.35
N LEU A 22 -2.26 -4.37 4.41
CA LEU A 22 -1.04 -4.79 3.73
C LEU A 22 -1.20 -4.75 2.20
N SER A 23 -2.29 -5.31 1.68
CA SER A 23 -2.60 -5.31 0.24
C SER A 23 -2.70 -3.89 -0.29
N MET A 24 -3.37 -2.99 0.43
CA MET A 24 -3.45 -1.58 0.02
C MET A 24 -2.10 -0.88 0.09
N ALA A 25 -1.27 -1.17 1.08
CA ALA A 25 0.09 -0.63 1.14
C ALA A 25 0.94 -1.08 -0.06
N VAL A 26 0.89 -2.38 -0.39
CA VAL A 26 1.58 -2.96 -1.55
C VAL A 26 1.07 -2.35 -2.85
N PHE A 27 -0.24 -2.13 -2.99
CA PHE A 27 -0.83 -1.52 -4.18
C PHE A 27 -0.32 -0.08 -4.38
N ILE A 28 -0.35 0.73 -3.32
CA ILE A 28 0.13 2.12 -3.35
C ILE A 28 1.62 2.16 -3.68
N LEU A 29 2.43 1.30 -3.06
CA LEU A 29 3.87 1.21 -3.34
C LEU A 29 4.15 0.74 -4.77
N GLY A 30 3.39 -0.22 -5.29
CA GLY A 30 3.50 -0.69 -6.67
C GLY A 30 3.21 0.43 -7.67
N MET A 31 2.15 1.22 -7.44
CA MET A 31 1.85 2.39 -8.27
C MET A 31 2.95 3.45 -8.17
N ALA A 32 3.46 3.72 -6.98
CA ALA A 32 4.56 4.66 -6.77
C ALA A 32 5.81 4.25 -7.54
N PHE A 33 6.15 2.95 -7.51
CA PHE A 33 7.27 2.38 -8.23
C PHE A 33 7.11 2.53 -9.75
N ILE A 34 5.90 2.27 -10.28
CA ILE A 34 5.59 2.50 -11.69
C ILE A 34 5.73 3.97 -12.05
N LEU A 35 5.21 4.90 -11.23
CA LEU A 35 5.29 6.34 -11.50
C LEU A 35 6.73 6.85 -11.54
N LEU A 36 7.59 6.39 -10.63
CA LEU A 36 9.00 6.79 -10.52
C LEU A 36 9.87 6.12 -11.59
N LEU A 37 9.59 4.86 -11.95
CA LEU A 37 10.35 4.13 -12.98
C LEU A 37 9.78 4.26 -14.38
N ALA A 38 8.73 5.04 -14.57
CA ALA A 38 8.15 5.19 -15.89
C ALA A 38 8.97 6.11 -16.82
N GLU A 39 10.03 6.77 -16.30
CA GLU A 39 11.09 7.40 -17.11
C GLU A 39 12.04 6.35 -17.73
N PRO A 40 12.71 5.46 -16.96
CA PRO A 40 13.55 4.41 -17.53
C PRO A 40 12.74 3.36 -18.33
N LEU A 41 11.48 3.11 -17.97
CA LEU A 41 10.59 2.22 -18.72
C LEU A 41 10.00 2.85 -19.99
N LYS A 42 10.31 4.12 -20.28
CA LYS A 42 9.83 4.88 -21.45
C LYS A 42 8.32 4.75 -21.68
N ILE A 43 7.52 4.81 -20.61
CA ILE A 43 6.07 4.72 -20.72
C ILE A 43 5.56 6.06 -21.24
N GLU A 44 5.32 6.14 -22.56
CA GLU A 44 4.91 7.37 -23.25
C GLU A 44 3.67 8.01 -22.62
N GLN A 45 2.71 7.20 -22.18
CA GLN A 45 1.47 7.65 -21.52
C GLN A 45 1.72 8.47 -20.25
N LEU A 46 2.79 8.15 -19.53
CA LEU A 46 3.18 8.85 -18.32
C LEU A 46 4.20 9.96 -18.64
N MET A 47 4.99 9.86 -19.71
CA MET A 47 5.89 10.95 -20.15
C MET A 47 5.15 12.19 -20.63
N LEU A 48 3.87 12.07 -21.01
CA LEU A 48 2.99 13.20 -21.29
C LEU A 48 2.59 13.99 -20.04
N VAL A 49 2.72 13.38 -18.85
CA VAL A 49 2.41 14.02 -17.57
C VAL A 49 3.65 14.76 -17.07
N ASP A 50 3.43 15.96 -16.51
CA ASP A 50 4.49 16.80 -15.97
C ASP A 50 5.43 15.98 -15.05
N PRO A 51 6.74 15.95 -15.32
CA PRO A 51 7.70 15.19 -14.53
C PRO A 51 7.67 15.61 -13.06
N MET A 52 7.47 16.90 -12.76
CA MET A 52 7.37 17.40 -11.39
C MET A 52 6.20 16.73 -10.66
N PHE A 53 5.05 16.60 -11.32
CA PHE A 53 3.88 15.94 -10.76
C PHE A 53 4.12 14.44 -10.53
N ARG A 54 4.74 13.73 -11.48
CA ARG A 54 5.07 12.30 -11.32
C ARG A 54 6.02 12.05 -10.17
N TYR A 55 7.09 12.84 -10.07
CA TYR A 55 8.05 12.71 -8.99
C TYR A 55 7.43 13.02 -7.63
N LEU A 56 6.59 14.04 -7.54
CA LEU A 56 5.91 14.41 -6.30
C LEU A 56 4.87 13.36 -5.88
N MET A 57 4.03 12.90 -6.82
CA MET A 57 3.04 11.85 -6.57
C MET A 57 3.69 10.51 -6.24
N GLY A 58 4.75 10.14 -6.95
CA GLY A 58 5.55 8.95 -6.67
C GLY A 58 6.17 9.02 -5.28
N SER A 59 6.80 10.15 -4.93
CA SER A 59 7.44 10.34 -3.62
C SER A 59 6.44 10.27 -2.46
N VAL A 60 5.30 10.96 -2.57
CA VAL A 60 4.23 10.91 -1.55
C VAL A 60 3.66 9.50 -1.42
N SER A 61 3.48 8.79 -2.54
CA SER A 61 2.97 7.42 -2.54
C SER A 61 3.97 6.43 -1.94
N VAL A 62 5.28 6.61 -2.18
CA VAL A 62 6.33 5.82 -1.50
C VAL A 62 6.34 6.09 0.00
N LEU A 63 6.32 7.35 0.42
CA LEU A 63 6.32 7.73 1.84
C LEU A 63 5.08 7.19 2.57
N TYR A 64 3.89 7.43 2.00
CA TYR A 64 2.63 7.01 2.61
C TYR A 64 2.41 5.49 2.53
N GLY A 65 2.71 4.88 1.39
CA GLY A 65 2.65 3.44 1.19
C GLY A 65 3.64 2.70 2.08
N GLY A 66 4.86 3.25 2.24
CA GLY A 66 5.90 2.73 3.12
C GLY A 66 5.50 2.84 4.60
N PHE A 67 4.91 3.96 5.01
CA PHE A 67 4.36 4.11 6.35
C PHE A 67 3.23 3.11 6.63
N ARG A 68 2.30 2.92 5.68
CA ARG A 68 1.25 1.89 5.80
C ARG A 68 1.81 0.48 5.84
N LEU A 69 2.82 0.19 5.04
CA LEU A 69 3.48 -1.12 5.02
C LEU A 69 4.18 -1.37 6.36
N TYR A 70 4.91 -0.38 6.88
CA TYR A 70 5.53 -0.44 8.21
C TYR A 70 4.48 -0.70 9.29
N ARG A 71 3.37 0.03 9.28
CA ARG A 71 2.27 -0.17 10.23
C ARG A 71 1.61 -1.55 10.09
N GLY A 72 1.46 -2.04 8.87
CA GLY A 72 0.89 -3.37 8.58
C GLY A 72 1.79 -4.52 9.02
N ILE A 73 3.11 -4.38 8.89
CA ILE A 73 4.10 -5.39 9.31
C ILE A 73 4.29 -5.37 10.83
N LYS A 74 4.34 -4.18 11.45
CA LYS A 74 4.59 -4.06 12.89
C LYS A 74 3.43 -4.56 13.76
N ARG A 75 2.28 -4.92 13.17
CA ARG A 75 1.13 -5.52 13.87
C ARG A 75 0.79 -4.77 15.17
N ASP A 76 0.62 -3.44 15.10
CA ASP A 76 0.11 -2.67 16.24
C ASP A 76 -1.42 -2.89 16.37
N TYR A 77 -1.82 -4.14 16.70
CA TYR A 77 -3.21 -4.60 16.84
C TYR A 77 -3.38 -5.75 17.84
#